data_AF-A0A853ECG8-F1
#
_entry.id   AF-A0A853ECG8-F1
#
_cell.length_a   1.000
_cell.length_b   1.000
_cell.length_c   1.000
_cell.angle_alpha   90.00
_cell.angle_beta   90.00
_cell.angle_gamma   90.00
#
_symmetry.space_group_name_H-M   'P 1'
#
loop_
_entity.id
_entity.type
_entity.pdbx_description
1 polymer ?
#
loop_
_entity_poly.entity_id
_entity_poly.type
_entity_poly.pdbx_seq_one_letter_code
_entity_poly.pdbx_strand_id
1 'polypeptide(L)'
;GDCYPSKQGDTKDTITKEKRKDYSSENSGESSDQPENDLSVVKPDAAIQSGSKWGTAEDLTAAEWMFDMVKTIAPSARKPNFAGWANDIRLMRERDGRNHRDMCVLFRWACQDNFWSGNVLSPAKLRDKWTQLEINRNKQQAGVTAGKPKLDLTNTDWIYGVDL
;
A
#
# COMPACT_ATOMS: atom_id res chain seq x y z
N GLY A 1 31.96 -55.02 -33.63
CA GLY A 1 31.68 -54.34 -32.36
C GLY A 1 31.45 -55.42 -31.35
N ASP A 2 32.45 -55.62 -30.49
CA ASP A 2 32.72 -56.84 -29.75
C ASP A 2 31.81 -57.11 -28.53
N CYS A 3 31.97 -58.35 -28.07
CA CYS A 3 31.37 -59.10 -26.98
C CYS A 3 31.31 -58.41 -25.59
N TYR A 4 30.29 -58.80 -24.80
CA TYR A 4 30.10 -58.69 -23.32
C TYR A 4 31.29 -59.23 -22.48
N PRO A 5 31.29 -59.39 -21.12
CA PRO A 5 30.43 -58.96 -19.97
C PRO A 5 31.23 -58.56 -18.66
N SER A 6 30.56 -58.33 -17.50
CA SER A 6 30.80 -59.02 -16.18
C SER A 6 30.50 -58.12 -14.93
N LYS A 7 29.55 -58.47 -14.02
CA LYS A 7 29.60 -59.32 -12.78
C LYS A 7 30.14 -58.56 -11.53
N GLN A 8 29.31 -58.24 -10.51
CA GLN A 8 28.95 -58.99 -9.27
C GLN A 8 29.90 -58.80 -8.06
N GLY A 9 29.32 -58.45 -6.88
CA GLY A 9 29.66 -58.81 -5.46
C GLY A 9 31.10 -58.60 -4.96
N ASP A 10 31.47 -58.49 -3.67
CA ASP A 10 30.81 -58.56 -2.36
C ASP A 10 31.87 -58.18 -1.27
N THR A 11 31.42 -57.56 -0.17
CA THR A 11 31.86 -57.67 1.27
C THR A 11 33.28 -57.35 1.82
N LYS A 12 33.24 -56.66 3.00
CA LYS A 12 34.01 -56.84 4.29
C LYS A 12 35.45 -56.23 4.39
N ASP A 13 35.97 -55.64 5.48
CA ASP A 13 35.69 -55.67 6.94
C ASP A 13 36.47 -54.54 7.75
N THR A 14 35.95 -54.13 8.93
CA THR A 14 36.62 -53.97 10.27
C THR A 14 37.46 -52.73 10.78
N ILE A 15 36.91 -52.07 11.85
CA ILE A 15 37.44 -51.56 13.19
C ILE A 15 38.59 -50.50 13.26
N THR A 16 38.47 -49.31 13.91
CA THR A 16 38.66 -49.01 15.38
C THR A 16 38.38 -47.53 15.78
N LYS A 17 37.73 -47.33 16.96
CA LYS A 17 37.69 -46.22 17.99
C LYS A 17 38.26 -44.81 17.66
N GLU A 18 37.73 -43.66 18.15
CA GLU A 18 37.47 -43.30 19.57
C GLU A 18 36.85 -41.86 19.70
N LYS A 19 36.03 -41.61 20.76
CA LYS A 19 35.88 -40.37 21.61
C LYS A 19 35.36 -39.05 20.96
N ARG A 20 34.44 -38.22 21.50
CA ARG A 20 33.76 -37.93 22.81
C ARG A 20 32.37 -37.31 22.48
N LYS A 21 31.24 -37.55 23.19
CA LYS A 21 30.71 -36.79 24.36
C LYS A 21 31.08 -35.28 24.31
N ASP A 22 30.18 -34.31 24.14
CA ASP A 22 29.00 -33.99 24.96
C ASP A 22 28.03 -33.12 24.14
N TYR A 23 26.72 -33.44 24.14
CA TYR A 23 25.68 -32.54 23.63
C TYR A 23 25.10 -31.74 24.80
N SER A 24 25.13 -30.42 24.63
CA SER A 24 24.78 -29.43 25.64
C SER A 24 23.27 -29.32 25.80
N SER A 25 22.82 -29.48 27.05
CA SER A 25 21.68 -28.84 27.72
C SER A 25 20.42 -28.47 26.92
N GLU A 26 19.38 -29.27 27.12
CA GLU A 26 17.98 -28.86 27.01
C GLU A 26 17.61 -27.93 28.19
N ASN A 27 17.32 -26.68 27.88
CA ASN A 27 16.39 -25.79 28.60
C ASN A 27 16.34 -24.47 27.85
N SER A 28 15.31 -24.30 27.03
CA SER A 28 14.68 -23.00 26.84
C SER A 28 13.19 -23.27 26.81
N GLY A 29 12.51 -22.87 27.88
CA GLY A 29 11.06 -22.97 28.02
C GLY A 29 10.37 -22.48 26.76
N GLU A 30 9.68 -23.40 26.10
CA GLU A 30 8.70 -23.14 25.07
C GLU A 30 7.59 -22.30 25.72
N SER A 31 7.76 -20.98 25.70
CA SER A 31 6.67 -20.06 25.94
C SER A 31 5.71 -20.28 24.80
N SER A 32 4.60 -20.97 25.09
CA SER A 32 3.51 -21.20 24.17
C SER A 32 3.09 -19.86 23.57
N ASP A 33 3.41 -19.65 22.29
CA ASP A 33 2.89 -18.54 21.51
C ASP A 33 1.38 -18.73 21.39
N GLN A 34 0.64 -18.24 22.39
CA GLN A 34 -0.78 -18.02 22.24
C GLN A 34 -0.95 -17.11 21.01
N PRO A 35 -1.91 -17.40 20.11
CA PRO A 35 -2.31 -16.40 19.15
C PRO A 35 -2.90 -15.28 19.99
N GLU A 36 -2.14 -14.19 20.14
CA GLU A 36 -2.65 -12.94 20.67
C GLU A 36 -3.82 -12.59 19.75
N ASN A 37 -5.02 -12.87 20.25
CA ASN A 37 -6.27 -12.45 19.67
C ASN A 37 -6.10 -10.93 19.53
N ASP A 38 -5.89 -10.45 18.31
CA ASP A 38 -5.76 -9.04 17.93
C ASP A 38 -7.06 -8.35 18.33
N LEU A 39 -7.12 -7.98 19.62
CA LEU A 39 -8.23 -7.27 20.22
C LEU A 39 -8.20 -5.92 19.55
N SER A 40 -8.97 -5.80 18.46
CA SER A 40 -9.27 -4.57 17.78
C SER A 40 -9.58 -3.53 18.85
N VAL A 41 -8.64 -2.63 19.12
CA VAL A 41 -8.87 -1.51 20.02
C VAL A 41 -10.01 -0.72 19.39
N VAL A 42 -11.20 -0.88 19.95
CA VAL A 42 -12.41 -0.23 19.44
C VAL A 42 -12.20 1.26 19.64
N LYS A 43 -12.19 1.98 18.52
CA LYS A 43 -12.01 3.43 18.52
C LYS A 43 -13.36 4.07 18.87
N PRO A 44 -13.46 4.85 19.96
CA PRO A 44 -14.75 5.37 20.44
C PRO A 44 -15.41 6.35 19.46
N ASP A 45 -14.62 6.96 18.57
CA ASP A 45 -15.04 7.90 17.54
C ASP A 45 -15.19 7.26 16.14
N ALA A 46 -14.96 5.95 16.01
CA ALA A 46 -15.11 5.26 14.74
C ALA A 46 -16.58 5.01 14.41
N ALA A 47 -17.06 5.62 13.32
CA ALA A 47 -18.35 5.30 12.74
C ALA A 47 -18.33 3.95 11.98
N ILE A 48 -17.14 3.54 11.54
CA ILE A 48 -16.91 2.24 10.88
C ILE A 48 -15.54 1.69 11.27
N GLN A 49 -15.47 0.39 11.54
CA GLN A 49 -14.23 -0.31 11.86
C GLN A 49 -14.25 -1.76 11.33
N SER A 50 -13.11 -2.22 10.84
CA SER A 50 -12.85 -3.60 10.46
C SER A 50 -11.39 -3.93 10.78
N GLY A 51 -11.16 -4.70 11.84
CA GLY A 51 -9.81 -4.93 12.39
C GLY A 51 -9.17 -3.61 12.80
N SER A 52 -7.98 -3.32 12.26
CA SER A 52 -7.22 -2.08 12.51
C SER A 52 -7.65 -0.90 11.63
N LYS A 53 -8.48 -1.11 10.62
CA LYS A 53 -8.95 -0.05 9.70
C LYS A 53 -10.23 0.56 10.23
N TRP A 54 -10.26 1.88 10.34
CA TRP A 54 -11.39 2.63 10.86
C TRP A 54 -11.45 4.04 10.28
N GLY A 55 -12.62 4.66 10.38
CA GLY A 55 -12.84 6.07 10.04
C GLY A 55 -13.96 6.68 10.86
N THR A 56 -13.95 8.01 10.93
CA THR A 56 -15.00 8.83 11.56
C THR A 56 -16.27 8.86 10.70
N ALA A 57 -17.35 9.48 11.19
CA ALA A 57 -18.59 9.65 10.45
C ALA A 57 -18.38 10.46 9.15
N GLU A 58 -17.56 11.51 9.20
CA GLU A 58 -17.23 12.32 8.03
C GLU A 58 -16.41 11.54 7.00
N ASP A 59 -15.48 10.69 7.46
CA ASP A 59 -14.70 9.82 6.56
C ASP A 59 -15.58 8.80 5.84
N LEU A 60 -16.51 8.18 6.57
CA LEU A 60 -17.48 7.24 5.98
C LEU A 60 -18.39 7.95 4.97
N THR A 61 -18.90 9.13 5.32
CA THR A 61 -19.76 9.94 4.43
C THR A 61 -19.03 10.27 3.11
N ALA A 62 -17.75 10.67 3.19
CA ALA A 62 -16.94 10.92 2.00
C ALA A 62 -16.69 9.64 1.20
N ALA A 63 -16.46 8.50 1.87
CA ALA A 63 -16.28 7.20 1.20
C ALA A 63 -17.52 6.77 0.42
N GLU A 64 -18.71 6.92 1.01
CA GLU A 64 -19.99 6.61 0.38
C GLU A 64 -20.23 7.51 -0.83
N TRP A 65 -20.01 8.82 -0.68
CA TRP A 65 -20.15 9.78 -1.78
C TRP A 65 -19.17 9.48 -2.93
N MET A 66 -17.92 9.14 -2.63
CA MET A 66 -16.94 8.73 -3.65
C MET A 66 -17.40 7.45 -4.37
N PHE A 67 -18.03 6.51 -3.67
CA PHE A 67 -18.54 5.31 -4.33
C PHE A 67 -19.76 5.60 -5.21
N ASP A 68 -20.65 6.49 -4.79
CA ASP A 68 -21.74 6.95 -5.65
C ASP A 68 -21.21 7.64 -6.91
N MET A 69 -20.11 8.39 -6.80
CA MET A 69 -19.42 8.93 -7.97
C MET A 69 -18.87 7.84 -8.90
N VAL A 70 -18.26 6.79 -8.35
CA VAL A 70 -17.82 5.63 -9.15
C VAL A 70 -18.99 4.98 -9.88
N LYS A 71 -20.16 4.82 -9.26
CA LYS A 71 -21.35 4.26 -9.91
C LYS A 71 -21.84 5.07 -11.11
N THR A 72 -21.60 6.39 -11.14
CA THR A 72 -21.96 7.21 -12.31
C THR A 72 -21.15 6.86 -13.55
N ILE A 73 -19.94 6.32 -13.38
CA ILE A 73 -19.02 5.94 -14.48
C ILE A 73 -19.14 4.44 -14.78
N ALA A 74 -19.23 3.63 -13.71
CA ALA A 74 -19.33 2.18 -13.78
C ALA A 74 -20.53 1.71 -12.94
N PRO A 75 -21.76 1.70 -13.50
CA PRO A 75 -22.96 1.32 -12.77
C PRO A 75 -22.94 -0.12 -12.22
N SER A 76 -22.13 -1.00 -12.83
CA SER A 76 -21.92 -2.38 -12.39
C SER A 76 -20.86 -2.53 -11.28
N ALA A 77 -20.28 -1.43 -10.79
CA ALA A 77 -19.28 -1.45 -9.74
C ALA A 77 -19.81 -2.10 -8.46
N ARG A 78 -19.02 -3.01 -7.90
CA ARG A 78 -19.36 -3.71 -6.66
C ARG A 78 -19.12 -2.81 -5.45
N LYS A 79 -19.92 -3.01 -4.40
CA LYS A 79 -19.77 -2.32 -3.11
C LYS A 79 -18.33 -2.50 -2.58
N PRO A 80 -17.60 -1.41 -2.28
CA PRO A 80 -16.24 -1.50 -1.77
C PRO A 80 -16.22 -1.88 -0.28
N ASN A 81 -15.04 -2.18 0.24
CA ASN A 81 -14.82 -2.22 1.68
C ASN A 81 -14.77 -0.79 2.24
N PHE A 82 -15.91 -0.32 2.78
CA PHE A 82 -16.02 1.03 3.32
C PHE A 82 -15.11 1.29 4.53
N ALA A 83 -14.81 0.29 5.36
CA ALA A 83 -13.86 0.47 6.46
C ALA A 83 -12.44 0.79 5.95
N GLY A 84 -12.05 0.17 4.84
CA GLY A 84 -10.79 0.48 4.16
C GLY A 84 -10.78 1.86 3.53
N TRP A 85 -11.86 2.22 2.83
CA TRP A 85 -11.98 3.53 2.19
C TRP A 85 -12.00 4.68 3.18
N ALA A 86 -12.81 4.56 4.25
CA ALA A 86 -12.87 5.56 5.31
C ALA A 86 -11.51 5.69 6.02
N ASN A 87 -10.78 4.58 6.21
CA ASN A 87 -9.41 4.63 6.72
C ASN A 87 -8.46 5.40 5.80
N ASP A 88 -8.50 5.17 4.49
CA ASP A 88 -7.64 5.88 3.54
C ASP A 88 -7.94 7.39 3.54
N ILE A 89 -9.22 7.77 3.60
CA ILE A 89 -9.67 9.17 3.71
C ILE A 89 -9.19 9.79 5.03
N ARG A 90 -9.34 9.08 6.15
CA ARG A 90 -8.82 9.50 7.46
C ARG A 90 -7.32 9.77 7.39
N LEU A 91 -6.55 8.88 6.74
CA LEU A 91 -5.12 9.06 6.59
C LEU A 91 -4.78 10.27 5.70
N MET A 92 -5.56 10.54 4.66
CA MET A 92 -5.40 11.77 3.87
C MET A 92 -5.66 13.03 4.70
N ARG A 93 -6.61 12.97 5.65
CA ARG A 93 -6.88 14.06 6.59
C ARG A 93 -5.76 14.26 7.60
N GLU A 94 -5.43 13.20 8.33
CA GLU A 94 -4.54 13.28 9.49
C GLU A 94 -3.06 13.31 9.13
N ARG A 95 -2.66 12.61 8.05
CA ARG A 95 -1.24 12.51 7.66
C ARG A 95 -0.88 13.42 6.50
N ASP A 96 -1.77 13.55 5.52
CA ASP A 96 -1.48 14.36 4.33
C ASP A 96 -1.99 15.80 4.45
N GLY A 97 -2.72 16.13 5.53
CA GLY A 97 -3.23 17.48 5.78
C GLY A 97 -4.33 17.94 4.82
N ARG A 98 -5.04 17.01 4.17
CA ARG A 98 -6.09 17.30 3.18
C ARG A 98 -7.46 17.31 3.83
N ASN A 99 -8.35 18.24 3.46
CA ASN A 99 -9.72 18.20 3.94
C ASN A 99 -10.63 17.39 3.00
N HIS A 100 -11.77 16.90 3.51
CA HIS A 100 -12.71 16.07 2.72
C HIS A 100 -13.23 16.76 1.46
N ARG A 101 -13.41 18.09 1.51
CA ARG A 101 -13.92 18.87 0.39
C ARG A 101 -12.96 18.81 -0.80
N ASP A 102 -11.68 19.07 -0.57
CA ASP A 102 -10.66 19.01 -1.62
C ASP A 102 -10.52 17.60 -2.17
N MET A 103 -10.59 16.59 -1.30
CA MET A 103 -10.59 15.19 -1.73
C MET A 103 -11.75 14.87 -2.65
N CYS A 104 -12.97 15.24 -2.27
CA CYS A 104 -14.17 14.99 -3.07
C CYS A 104 -14.15 15.76 -4.40
N VAL A 105 -13.70 17.02 -4.38
CA VAL A 105 -13.57 17.84 -5.59
C VAL A 105 -12.57 17.23 -6.57
N LEU A 106 -11.40 16.81 -6.08
CA LEU A 106 -10.37 16.20 -6.93
C LEU A 106 -10.82 14.83 -7.43
N PHE A 107 -11.46 14.03 -6.59
CA PHE A 107 -11.98 12.71 -6.96
C PHE A 107 -13.04 12.81 -8.06
N ARG A 108 -14.00 13.73 -7.94
CA ARG A 108 -15.01 13.98 -8.99
C ARG A 108 -14.38 14.42 -10.30
N TRP A 109 -13.37 15.30 -10.25
CA TRP A 109 -12.65 15.68 -11.45
C TRP A 109 -11.96 14.47 -12.10
N ALA A 110 -11.26 13.64 -11.31
CA ALA A 110 -10.60 12.43 -11.80
C ALA A 110 -11.60 11.45 -12.43
N CYS A 111 -12.76 11.29 -11.80
CA CYS A 111 -13.90 10.50 -12.28
C CYS A 111 -14.47 10.97 -13.63
N GLN A 112 -14.33 12.26 -13.96
CA GLN A 112 -14.84 12.86 -15.20
C GLN A 112 -13.78 12.98 -16.30
N ASP A 113 -12.51 12.80 -15.94
CA ASP A 113 -11.41 12.90 -16.88
C ASP A 113 -11.23 11.59 -17.68
N ASN A 114 -11.02 11.72 -18.99
CA ASN A 114 -10.94 10.57 -19.89
C ASN A 114 -9.78 9.61 -19.55
N PHE A 115 -8.69 10.12 -18.99
CA PHE A 115 -7.55 9.29 -18.60
C PHE A 115 -7.72 8.79 -17.16
N TRP A 116 -8.11 9.67 -16.23
CA TRP A 116 -8.14 9.32 -14.82
C TRP A 116 -9.36 8.51 -14.38
N SER A 117 -10.48 8.57 -15.10
CA SER A 117 -11.73 7.89 -14.73
C SER A 117 -11.59 6.37 -14.63
N GLY A 118 -10.73 5.75 -15.43
CA GLY A 118 -10.42 4.31 -15.33
C GLY A 118 -9.31 3.97 -14.31
N ASN A 119 -8.55 4.96 -13.84
CA ASN A 119 -7.34 4.76 -13.05
C ASN A 119 -7.51 5.14 -11.57
N VAL A 120 -8.45 6.03 -11.25
CA VAL A 120 -8.71 6.52 -9.89
C VAL A 120 -10.17 6.27 -9.54
N LEU A 121 -10.43 5.09 -8.98
CA LEU A 121 -11.75 4.62 -8.56
C LEU A 121 -11.82 4.30 -7.06
N SER A 122 -10.81 4.73 -6.28
CA SER A 122 -10.77 4.53 -4.83
C SER A 122 -9.98 5.62 -4.12
N PRO A 123 -10.22 5.86 -2.82
CA PRO A 123 -9.46 6.83 -2.02
C PRO A 123 -7.96 6.51 -1.95
N ALA A 124 -7.56 5.23 -1.88
CA ALA A 124 -6.15 4.84 -1.93
C ALA A 124 -5.47 5.32 -3.22
N LYS A 125 -6.10 5.11 -4.38
CA LYS A 125 -5.56 5.57 -5.67
C LYS A 125 -5.55 7.10 -5.79
N LEU A 126 -6.58 7.76 -5.26
CA LEU A 126 -6.61 9.22 -5.17
C LEU A 126 -5.42 9.75 -4.37
N ARG A 127 -5.14 9.13 -3.22
CA ARG A 127 -4.00 9.48 -2.35
C ARG A 127 -2.66 9.30 -3.07
N ASP A 128 -2.45 8.13 -3.68
CA ASP A 128 -1.23 7.80 -4.41
C ASP A 128 -0.93 8.77 -5.55
N LYS A 129 -1.98 9.28 -6.21
CA LYS A 129 -1.87 10.12 -7.40
C LYS A 129 -2.16 11.60 -7.15
N TRP A 130 -2.36 12.00 -5.90
CA TRP A 130 -2.82 13.34 -5.54
C TRP A 130 -2.11 14.47 -6.28
N THR A 131 -0.79 14.57 -6.14
CA THR A 131 0.03 15.62 -6.76
C THR A 131 -0.09 15.62 -8.28
N GLN A 132 -0.13 14.42 -8.89
CA GLN A 132 -0.26 14.30 -10.33
C GLN A 132 -1.65 14.76 -10.80
N LEU A 133 -2.70 14.43 -10.07
CA LEU A 133 -4.06 14.87 -10.37
C LEU A 133 -4.20 16.39 -10.25
N GLU A 134 -3.64 17.01 -9.19
CA GLU A 134 -3.64 18.46 -9.02
C GLU A 134 -2.94 19.18 -10.19
N ILE A 135 -1.76 18.70 -10.60
CA ILE A 135 -1.03 19.26 -11.74
C ILE A 135 -1.86 19.15 -13.03
N ASN A 136 -2.48 17.99 -13.29
CA ASN A 136 -3.27 17.79 -14.51
C ASN A 136 -4.55 18.64 -14.51
N ARG A 137 -5.26 18.70 -13.38
CA ARG A 137 -6.42 19.57 -13.20
C ARG A 137 -6.08 21.03 -13.41
N ASN A 138 -4.98 21.50 -12.82
CA ASN A 138 -4.53 22.88 -12.95
C ASN A 138 -4.07 23.20 -14.38
N LYS A 139 -3.43 22.26 -15.08
CA LYS A 139 -3.08 22.43 -16.50
C LYS A 139 -4.30 22.57 -17.39
N GLN A 140 -5.34 21.76 -17.16
CA GLN A 140 -6.60 21.88 -17.88
C GLN A 140 -7.28 23.23 -17.61
N GLN A 141 -7.23 23.74 -16.38
CA GLN A 141 -7.75 25.07 -16.02
C GLN A 141 -6.91 26.22 -16.59
N ALA A 142 -5.58 26.09 -16.58
CA ALA A 142 -4.65 27.11 -17.10
C ALA A 142 -4.68 27.23 -18.63
N GLY A 143 -5.19 26.23 -19.35
CA GLY A 143 -5.55 26.35 -20.77
C GLY A 143 -6.62 27.41 -21.03
N VAL A 144 -7.33 27.87 -19.99
CA VAL A 144 -8.36 28.92 -20.04
C VAL A 144 -7.83 30.29 -19.58
N THR A 145 -6.75 30.34 -18.80
CA THR A 145 -6.15 31.58 -18.27
C THR A 145 -4.63 31.42 -18.08
N ALA A 146 -3.84 31.99 -18.98
CA ALA A 146 -2.38 31.80 -19.04
C ALA A 146 -1.61 32.77 -18.12
N GLY A 147 -0.52 32.26 -17.51
CA GLY A 147 0.54 33.05 -16.86
C GLY A 147 1.41 32.18 -15.95
N LYS A 148 2.50 31.58 -16.47
CA LYS A 148 3.46 30.80 -15.65
C LYS A 148 4.56 31.72 -15.09
N PRO A 149 4.94 31.60 -13.81
CA PRO A 149 6.19 32.20 -13.31
C PRO A 149 7.39 31.48 -13.94
N LYS A 150 8.39 32.26 -14.37
CA LYS A 150 9.62 31.76 -14.99
C LYS A 150 10.60 31.36 -13.88
N LEU A 151 10.69 30.06 -13.59
CA LEU A 151 11.81 29.51 -12.82
C LEU A 151 13.07 29.59 -13.67
N ASP A 152 14.16 30.14 -13.12
CA ASP A 152 15.46 30.15 -13.76
C ASP A 152 16.15 28.79 -13.52
N LEU A 153 15.92 27.86 -14.44
CA LEU A 153 16.50 26.52 -14.44
C LEU A 153 18.00 26.50 -14.73
N THR A 154 18.63 27.66 -15.00
CA THR A 154 20.06 27.76 -15.29
C THR A 154 20.90 28.14 -14.07
N ASN A 155 20.27 28.58 -12.99
CA ASN A 155 20.96 28.84 -11.73
C ASN A 155 21.32 27.50 -11.06
N THR A 156 22.60 27.15 -11.15
CA THR A 156 23.19 25.92 -10.57
C THR A 156 24.00 26.23 -9.30
N ASP A 157 23.87 27.43 -8.72
CA ASP A 157 24.70 27.87 -7.58
C ASP A 157 24.53 26.99 -6.34
N TRP A 158 23.44 26.23 -6.25
CA TRP A 158 23.18 25.28 -5.17
C TRP A 158 24.13 24.07 -5.15
N ILE A 159 24.76 23.72 -6.29
CA ILE A 159 25.61 22.51 -6.37
C ILE A 159 27.00 22.72 -5.77
N TYR A 160 27.44 23.98 -5.65
CA TYR A 160 28.79 24.32 -5.18
C TYR A 160 28.91 24.41 -3.64
N GLY A 161 27.80 24.30 -2.91
CA GLY A 161 27.77 24.32 -1.44
C GLY A 161 27.60 22.94 -0.79
N VAL A 162 27.61 21.86 -1.58
CA VAL A 162 27.52 20.48 -1.09
C VAL A 162 28.93 19.87 -1.14
N ASP A 163 29.62 19.88 0.00
CA ASP A 163 30.88 19.14 0.14
C ASP A 163 30.60 17.62 0.00
N LEU A 164 31.45 16.93 -0.77
CA LEU A 164 31.36 15.49 -1.08
C LEU A 164 31.75 14.59 0.11
#